data_AF-A0A522CE87-F1
#
_entry.id   AF-A0A522CE87-F1
#
_cell.length_a   1.000
_cell.length_b   1.000
_cell.length_c   1.000
_cell.angle_alpha   90.00
_cell.angle_beta   90.00
_cell.angle_gamma   90.00
#
_symmetry.space_group_name_H-M   'P 1'
#
loop_
_entity.id
_entity.type
_entity.pdbx_description
1 polymer ?
#
loop_
_entity_poly.entity_id
_entity_poly.type
_entity_poly.pdbx_seq_one_letter_code
_entity_poly.pdbx_strand_id
1 'polypeptide(L)'
;MGQASRRAFLGTVGAAWSSAAWAAMNPDEPDLVVLNANVITVDPSRPKAQAFAVKSGRFVAVGASDDVRGLIGKRTQVYDAKGMTITPGFIDTHNHPVGDVLLYEVLVGNPFEVEFVTIDSIVDKLAAKARTLPPDTWVSGHFHDDTKLKDKRQLTMADLDRVSKDHPVVVNHRGGHTAFYNSRAFALAGVTKATPNPVGGTFDRDASGELTGRVTDTAMDVFDNVGKRPTFSPEETARRARDGLAHISKQFARYGLTTVHHQGGDLGALQDVRARGDLKHRVSYEPIGPVLEAMIKAGLKTGFGDDWIRLGATFEHLVDGSFSERTLAWSKPFPGRSPPYYGNLVEDQATLDAWVERVHRAGIDVNCHANGDRAIASVMTAR
;
A
#
# COMPACT_ATOMS: atom_id res chain seq x y z
N MET A 1 -20.05 -12.38 95.09
CA MET A 1 -19.22 -13.59 94.91
C MET A 1 -18.12 -13.28 93.90
N GLY A 2 -16.86 -13.50 94.28
CA GLY A 2 -15.75 -13.77 93.36
C GLY A 2 -15.07 -12.60 92.65
N GLN A 3 -13.97 -12.10 93.21
CA GLN A 3 -12.91 -11.36 92.53
C GLN A 3 -12.12 -12.26 91.55
N ALA A 4 -11.59 -11.69 90.46
CA ALA A 4 -10.21 -11.93 90.00
C ALA A 4 -9.78 -10.83 89.01
N SER A 5 -8.51 -10.45 89.09
CA SER A 5 -7.97 -9.17 88.61
C SER A 5 -6.78 -9.31 87.65
N ARG A 6 -6.45 -8.19 86.98
CA ARG A 6 -5.11 -7.68 86.58
C ARG A 6 -4.35 -8.30 85.38
N ARG A 7 -4.14 -7.43 84.37
CA ARG A 7 -2.84 -6.90 83.83
C ARG A 7 -3.20 -5.80 82.81
N ALA A 8 -2.97 -4.49 83.03
CA ALA A 8 -1.72 -3.69 82.98
C ALA A 8 -0.96 -3.86 81.64
N PHE A 9 -0.35 -2.88 80.96
CA PHE A 9 -0.20 -1.40 80.95
C PHE A 9 0.78 -1.12 79.76
N LEU A 10 0.89 0.13 79.27
CA LEU A 10 1.90 0.68 78.30
C LEU A 10 1.63 0.40 76.80
N GLY A 11 1.76 1.35 75.86
CA GLY A 11 2.24 2.73 75.89
C GLY A 11 2.93 3.08 74.56
N THR A 12 2.51 4.18 73.93
CA THR A 12 3.20 5.01 72.89
C THR A 12 3.64 4.32 71.58
N VAL A 13 3.51 4.90 70.38
CA VAL A 13 4.11 6.14 69.86
C VAL A 13 3.34 6.51 68.57
N GLY A 14 3.11 7.81 68.36
CA GLY A 14 2.49 8.34 67.14
C GLY A 14 3.32 8.05 65.89
N ALA A 15 2.67 7.52 64.86
CA ALA A 15 3.19 7.56 63.51
C ALA A 15 2.64 8.82 62.85
N ALA A 16 3.52 9.80 62.67
CA ALA A 16 3.31 10.94 61.79
C ALA A 16 2.88 10.40 60.43
N TRP A 17 1.68 10.78 59.98
CA TRP A 17 1.29 10.61 58.59
C TRP A 17 2.21 11.53 57.80
N SER A 18 3.23 10.92 57.20
CA SER A 18 4.08 11.57 56.23
C SER A 18 3.17 12.14 55.15
N SER A 19 3.12 13.47 55.09
CA SER A 19 2.74 14.24 53.92
C SER A 19 3.80 13.99 52.83
N ALA A 20 3.90 12.75 52.37
CA ALA A 20 4.57 12.43 51.13
C ALA A 20 3.75 13.11 50.05
N ALA A 21 4.35 14.17 49.50
CA ALA A 21 3.84 14.96 48.41
C ALA A 21 3.30 14.04 47.30
N TRP A 22 1.98 13.88 47.28
CA TRP A 22 1.27 13.76 46.01
C TRP A 22 1.48 15.13 45.36
N ALA A 23 2.62 15.29 44.67
CA ALA A 23 2.71 16.29 43.63
C ALA A 23 1.51 16.01 42.74
N ALA A 24 0.50 16.87 42.84
CA ALA A 24 -0.73 16.77 42.06
C ALA A 24 -0.32 16.50 40.62
N MET A 25 -0.55 15.27 40.16
CA MET A 25 -0.29 14.90 38.79
C MET A 25 -1.29 15.72 38.00
N ASN A 26 -0.85 16.82 37.38
CA ASN A 26 -1.73 17.60 36.53
C ASN A 26 -1.98 16.76 35.27
N PRO A 27 -3.18 16.18 35.07
CA PRO A 27 -3.46 15.30 33.93
C PRO A 27 -3.43 16.08 32.60
N ASP A 28 -3.47 17.41 32.68
CA ASP A 28 -3.55 18.33 31.56
C ASP A 28 -2.20 18.75 30.97
N GLU A 29 -1.06 18.33 31.55
CA GLU A 29 0.25 18.69 30.98
C GLU A 29 0.50 17.96 29.65
N PRO A 30 1.06 18.63 28.63
CA PRO A 30 1.34 18.03 27.32
C PRO A 30 2.41 16.95 27.43
N ASP A 31 2.31 15.93 26.58
CA ASP A 31 3.29 14.84 26.49
C ASP A 31 4.56 15.31 25.76
N LEU A 32 4.40 16.16 24.73
CA LEU A 32 5.47 16.73 23.93
C LEU A 32 5.25 18.23 23.72
N VAL A 33 6.31 19.02 23.85
CA VAL A 33 6.37 20.41 23.41
C VAL A 33 7.55 20.58 22.46
N VAL A 34 7.28 21.13 21.28
CA VAL A 34 8.31 21.50 20.31
C VAL A 34 8.41 23.02 20.26
N LEU A 35 9.62 23.55 20.44
CA LEU A 35 9.92 24.99 20.47
C LEU A 35 10.85 25.39 19.33
N ASN A 36 10.92 26.70 19.05
CA ASN A 36 11.87 27.33 18.15
C ASN A 36 11.90 26.70 16.75
N ALA A 37 10.76 26.30 16.20
CA ALA A 37 10.63 25.73 14.87
C ALA A 37 10.15 26.77 13.84
N ASN A 38 10.29 26.45 12.56
CA ASN A 38 9.46 27.03 11.51
C ASN A 38 8.33 26.04 11.18
N VAL A 39 7.20 26.12 11.88
CA VAL A 39 6.09 25.18 11.73
C VAL A 39 5.17 25.66 10.61
N ILE A 40 4.99 24.85 9.57
CA ILE A 40 3.99 25.06 8.52
C ILE A 40 2.70 24.38 8.96
N THR A 41 1.64 25.16 9.16
CA THR A 41 0.37 24.66 9.74
C THR A 41 -0.66 24.26 8.69
N VAL A 42 -0.49 24.74 7.44
CA VAL A 42 -1.47 24.72 6.33
C VAL A 42 -2.84 25.35 6.64
N ASP A 43 -2.92 26.13 7.72
CA ASP A 43 -4.09 26.93 8.09
C ASP A 43 -3.96 28.35 7.50
N PRO A 44 -4.85 28.80 6.60
CA PRO A 44 -4.78 30.15 6.02
C PRO A 44 -4.81 31.28 7.05
N SER A 45 -5.44 31.08 8.22
CA SER A 45 -5.54 32.08 9.28
C SER A 45 -4.27 32.19 10.12
N ARG A 46 -3.46 31.12 10.16
CA ARG A 46 -2.19 31.06 10.90
C ARG A 46 -1.21 30.14 10.18
N PRO A 47 -0.68 30.53 9.01
CA PRO A 47 0.06 29.64 8.12
C PRO A 47 1.43 29.19 8.67
N LYS A 48 1.96 29.94 9.65
CA LYS A 48 3.22 29.63 10.34
C LYS A 48 3.07 29.73 11.86
N ALA A 49 3.84 28.92 12.56
CA ALA A 49 4.02 28.99 14.02
C ALA A 49 5.47 28.71 14.40
N GLN A 50 5.83 29.00 15.65
CA GLN A 50 7.17 28.75 16.19
C GLN A 50 7.23 27.54 17.12
N ALA A 51 6.08 27.11 17.64
CA ALA A 51 6.00 26.03 18.60
C ALA A 51 4.64 25.35 18.58
N PHE A 52 4.59 24.14 19.12
CA PHE A 52 3.35 23.44 19.42
C PHE A 52 3.48 22.49 20.62
N ALA A 53 2.35 22.18 21.24
CA ALA A 53 2.22 21.20 22.31
C ALA A 53 1.27 20.07 21.88
N VAL A 54 1.62 18.83 22.22
CA VAL A 54 0.85 17.63 21.90
C VAL A 54 0.49 16.89 23.18
N LYS A 55 -0.79 16.51 23.29
CA LYS A 55 -1.31 15.63 24.33
C LYS A 55 -2.10 14.49 23.68
N SER A 56 -1.79 13.26 24.04
CA SER A 56 -2.47 12.05 23.54
C SER A 56 -2.59 12.03 22.01
N GLY A 57 -1.53 12.43 21.32
CA GLY A 57 -1.46 12.47 19.86
C GLY A 57 -2.23 13.60 19.18
N ARG A 58 -2.75 14.58 19.93
CA ARG A 58 -3.44 15.76 19.38
C ARG A 58 -2.74 17.06 19.78
N PHE A 59 -2.77 18.06 18.90
CA PHE A 59 -2.28 19.39 19.21
C PHE A 59 -3.20 20.06 20.25
N VAL A 60 -2.62 20.56 21.34
CA VAL A 60 -3.34 21.33 22.37
C VAL A 60 -2.95 22.80 22.37
N ALA A 61 -1.82 23.15 21.74
CA ALA A 61 -1.44 24.53 21.46
C ALA A 61 -0.54 24.59 20.21
N VAL A 62 -0.64 25.67 19.45
CA VAL A 62 0.21 26.00 18.30
C VAL A 62 0.37 27.52 18.29
N GLY A 63 1.58 28.05 18.22
CA GLY A 63 1.77 29.50 18.33
C GLY A 63 3.23 29.95 18.45
N ALA A 64 3.44 31.08 19.13
CA ALA A 64 4.77 31.56 19.46
C ALA A 64 5.45 30.64 20.48
N SER A 65 6.79 30.60 20.48
CA SER A 65 7.53 29.73 21.40
C SER A 65 7.31 30.11 22.86
N ASP A 66 7.21 31.41 23.15
CA ASP A 66 7.02 31.90 24.52
C ASP A 66 5.66 31.51 25.09
N ASP A 67 4.59 31.60 24.27
CA ASP A 67 3.23 31.20 24.66
C ASP A 67 3.16 29.70 24.99
N VAL A 68 3.78 28.86 24.16
CA VAL A 68 3.74 27.39 24.33
C VAL A 68 4.66 26.94 25.46
N ARG A 69 5.77 27.64 25.71
CA ARG A 69 6.73 27.28 26.77
C ARG A 69 6.09 27.26 28.16
N GLY A 70 5.08 28.11 28.39
CA GLY A 70 4.33 28.13 29.65
C GLY A 70 3.54 26.84 29.96
N LEU A 71 3.32 25.99 28.95
CA LEU A 71 2.60 24.72 29.11
C LEU A 71 3.51 23.56 29.54
N ILE A 72 4.83 23.77 29.61
CA ILE A 72 5.78 22.71 29.94
C ILE A 72 5.60 22.28 31.40
N GLY A 73 5.21 21.01 31.57
CA GLY A 73 5.09 20.36 32.87
C GLY A 73 6.31 19.51 33.22
N LYS A 74 6.23 18.83 34.36
CA LYS A 74 7.37 18.03 34.88
C LYS A 74 7.65 16.78 34.06
N ARG A 75 6.64 16.25 33.35
CA ARG A 75 6.78 15.05 32.50
C ARG A 75 6.73 15.35 31.00
N THR A 76 6.59 16.62 30.63
CA THR A 76 6.58 17.04 29.22
C THR A 76 7.95 16.80 28.60
N GLN A 77 7.98 16.02 27.52
CA GLN A 77 9.16 15.94 26.67
C GLN A 77 9.31 17.27 25.91
N VAL A 78 10.47 17.90 26.00
CA VAL A 78 10.73 19.17 25.31
C VAL A 78 11.73 18.94 24.19
N TYR A 79 11.40 19.43 22.99
CA TYR A 79 12.27 19.40 21.83
C TYR A 79 12.51 20.81 21.30
N ASP A 80 13.76 21.26 21.33
CA ASP A 80 14.17 22.50 20.70
C ASP A 80 14.55 22.23 19.23
N ALA A 81 13.72 22.71 18.31
CA ALA A 81 13.91 22.49 16.88
C ALA A 81 15.00 23.39 16.28
N LYS A 82 15.56 24.36 17.00
CA LYS A 82 16.69 25.21 16.57
C LYS A 82 16.52 25.82 15.17
N GLY A 83 15.31 26.25 14.84
CA GLY A 83 14.92 26.86 13.58
C GLY A 83 14.58 25.86 12.46
N MET A 84 14.62 24.54 12.71
CA MET A 84 14.22 23.53 11.72
C MET A 84 12.77 23.71 11.30
N THR A 85 12.50 23.38 10.04
CA THR A 85 11.15 23.42 9.47
C THR A 85 10.41 22.14 9.81
N ILE A 86 9.18 22.29 10.28
CA ILE A 86 8.26 21.18 10.56
C ILE A 86 7.07 21.33 9.64
N THR A 87 6.75 20.28 8.89
CA THR A 87 5.58 20.21 8.01
C THR A 87 4.57 19.21 8.58
N PRO A 88 3.30 19.27 8.13
CA PRO A 88 2.41 18.13 8.30
C PRO A 88 3.05 16.88 7.68
N GLY A 89 2.81 15.73 8.30
CA GLY A 89 3.16 14.45 7.68
C GLY A 89 2.39 14.28 6.38
N PHE A 90 3.02 13.66 5.38
CA PHE A 90 2.40 13.49 4.07
C PHE A 90 1.32 12.41 4.10
N ILE A 91 0.35 12.57 3.21
CA ILE A 91 -0.73 11.62 2.95
C ILE A 91 -0.55 11.12 1.52
N ASP A 92 -0.30 9.82 1.37
CA ASP A 92 -0.34 9.16 0.07
C ASP A 92 -1.75 8.61 -0.15
N THR A 93 -2.49 9.21 -1.09
CA THR A 93 -3.91 8.92 -1.31
C THR A 93 -4.17 7.70 -2.19
N HIS A 94 -3.12 7.03 -2.69
CA HIS A 94 -3.28 5.80 -3.46
C HIS A 94 -1.96 4.99 -3.48
N ASN A 95 -1.97 3.81 -2.86
CA ASN A 95 -0.78 2.96 -2.81
C ASN A 95 -1.12 1.47 -2.71
N HIS A 96 -0.31 0.61 -3.33
CA HIS A 96 -0.35 -0.84 -3.12
C HIS A 96 0.72 -1.27 -2.10
N PRO A 97 0.33 -1.74 -0.90
CA PRO A 97 1.27 -2.04 0.20
C PRO A 97 1.96 -3.41 0.04
N VAL A 98 2.63 -3.64 -1.09
CA VAL A 98 3.26 -4.92 -1.51
C VAL A 98 4.59 -5.23 -0.79
N GLY A 99 4.59 -5.13 0.54
CA GLY A 99 5.80 -5.34 1.34
C GLY A 99 6.34 -6.77 1.34
N ASP A 100 5.48 -7.76 1.10
CA ASP A 100 5.87 -9.17 0.93
C ASP A 100 6.66 -9.38 -0.36
N VAL A 101 6.26 -8.73 -1.46
CA VAL A 101 7.02 -8.72 -2.73
C VAL A 101 8.42 -8.16 -2.49
N LEU A 102 8.52 -7.04 -1.77
CA LEU A 102 9.80 -6.40 -1.43
C LEU A 102 10.74 -7.29 -0.62
N LEU A 103 10.18 -8.17 0.22
CA LEU A 103 10.98 -9.02 1.11
C LEU A 103 11.33 -10.38 0.49
N TYR A 104 10.48 -10.93 -0.35
CA TYR A 104 10.55 -12.35 -0.68
C TYR A 104 10.62 -12.68 -2.18
N GLU A 105 10.30 -11.73 -3.05
CA GLU A 105 10.30 -11.93 -4.49
C GLU A 105 11.52 -11.30 -5.17
N VAL A 106 11.72 -11.62 -6.44
CA VAL A 106 12.86 -11.10 -7.21
C VAL A 106 12.56 -9.70 -7.70
N LEU A 107 13.31 -8.71 -7.21
CA LEU A 107 13.21 -7.33 -7.69
C LEU A 107 14.12 -7.15 -8.90
N VAL A 108 13.51 -7.04 -10.08
CA VAL A 108 14.25 -6.87 -11.34
C VAL A 108 14.53 -5.40 -11.65
N GLY A 109 13.77 -4.48 -11.02
CA GLY A 109 14.07 -3.04 -10.92
C GLY A 109 13.97 -2.53 -9.48
N ASN A 110 14.31 -1.26 -9.28
CA ASN A 110 14.34 -0.63 -7.95
C ASN A 110 13.04 0.14 -7.66
N PRO A 111 12.33 -0.16 -6.54
CA PRO A 111 11.09 0.52 -6.17
C PRO A 111 11.29 1.87 -5.47
N PHE A 112 12.50 2.18 -5.00
CA PHE A 112 12.80 3.34 -4.16
C PHE A 112 13.65 4.40 -4.86
N GLU A 113 14.51 3.98 -5.79
CA GLU A 113 15.46 4.85 -6.46
C GLU A 113 15.35 4.71 -7.98
N VAL A 114 15.72 5.77 -8.70
CA VAL A 114 15.79 5.71 -10.16
C VAL A 114 17.01 4.89 -10.56
N GLU A 115 16.76 3.66 -11.01
CA GLU A 115 17.79 2.74 -11.50
C GLU A 115 17.53 2.39 -12.97
N PHE A 116 18.60 2.33 -13.77
CA PHE A 116 18.56 1.79 -15.13
C PHE A 116 19.24 0.42 -15.17
N VAL A 117 18.50 -0.60 -15.60
CA VAL A 117 18.95 -2.01 -15.63
C VAL A 117 19.13 -2.51 -17.06
N THR A 118 19.86 -3.61 -17.23
CA THR A 118 19.95 -4.31 -18.53
C THR A 118 19.01 -5.51 -18.54
N ILE A 119 18.55 -5.92 -19.72
CA ILE A 119 17.80 -7.17 -19.90
C ILE A 119 18.58 -8.37 -19.38
N ASP A 120 19.90 -8.40 -19.61
CA ASP A 120 20.76 -9.47 -19.09
C ASP A 120 20.76 -9.52 -17.56
N SER A 121 20.76 -8.37 -16.87
CA SER A 121 20.65 -8.35 -15.41
C SER A 121 19.31 -8.89 -14.91
N ILE A 122 18.21 -8.61 -15.63
CA ILE A 122 16.89 -9.17 -15.34
C ILE A 122 16.95 -10.71 -15.48
N VAL A 123 17.47 -11.20 -16.61
CA VAL A 123 17.62 -12.64 -16.88
C VAL A 123 18.46 -13.32 -15.79
N ASP A 124 19.60 -12.75 -15.41
CA ASP A 124 20.50 -13.33 -14.42
C ASP A 124 19.84 -13.45 -13.03
N LYS A 125 19.15 -12.39 -12.57
CA LYS A 125 18.40 -12.39 -11.30
C LYS A 125 17.34 -13.49 -11.27
N LEU A 126 16.58 -13.63 -12.37
CA LEU A 126 15.52 -14.63 -12.47
C LEU A 126 16.09 -16.06 -12.61
N ALA A 127 17.15 -16.24 -13.38
CA ALA A 127 17.81 -17.54 -13.53
C ALA A 127 18.40 -18.02 -12.21
N ALA A 128 18.93 -17.10 -11.37
CA ALA A 128 19.35 -17.41 -10.02
C ALA A 128 18.20 -17.94 -9.15
N LYS A 129 17.02 -17.31 -9.23
CA LYS A 129 15.83 -17.81 -8.54
C LYS A 129 15.37 -19.16 -9.08
N ALA A 130 15.30 -19.32 -10.41
CA ALA A 130 14.87 -20.55 -11.06
C ALA A 130 15.65 -21.78 -10.56
N ARG A 131 16.99 -21.66 -10.40
CA ARG A 131 17.84 -22.75 -9.88
C ARG A 131 17.52 -23.22 -8.46
N THR A 132 16.77 -22.43 -7.69
CA THR A 132 16.36 -22.76 -6.31
C THR A 132 14.98 -23.40 -6.21
N LEU A 133 14.22 -23.40 -7.31
CA LEU A 133 12.83 -23.83 -7.33
C LEU A 133 12.68 -25.24 -7.90
N PRO A 134 11.67 -26.01 -7.45
CA PRO A 134 11.30 -27.26 -8.11
C PRO A 134 10.87 -27.01 -9.57
N PRO A 135 11.10 -27.97 -10.48
CA PRO A 135 10.68 -27.84 -11.88
C PRO A 135 9.20 -27.44 -12.03
N ASP A 136 8.89 -26.67 -13.08
CA ASP A 136 7.53 -26.20 -13.41
C ASP A 136 6.90 -25.24 -12.38
N THR A 137 7.72 -24.72 -11.45
CA THR A 137 7.33 -23.66 -10.52
C THR A 137 7.58 -22.28 -11.13
N TRP A 138 6.62 -21.37 -10.99
CA TRP A 138 6.72 -19.98 -11.47
C TRP A 138 7.95 -19.25 -10.93
N VAL A 139 8.64 -18.55 -11.84
CA VAL A 139 9.70 -17.59 -11.53
C VAL A 139 9.18 -16.19 -11.81
N SER A 140 9.03 -15.38 -10.77
CA SER A 140 8.43 -14.04 -10.87
C SER A 140 9.46 -12.94 -10.62
N GLY A 141 9.50 -11.98 -11.54
CA GLY A 141 10.22 -10.72 -11.40
C GLY A 141 9.27 -9.55 -11.21
N HIS A 142 9.64 -8.59 -10.36
CA HIS A 142 8.81 -7.42 -10.04
C HIS A 142 9.56 -6.09 -10.22
N PHE A 143 8.78 -5.02 -10.33
CA PHE A 143 9.25 -3.65 -10.55
C PHE A 143 9.99 -3.43 -11.86
N HIS A 144 9.63 -4.17 -12.91
CA HIS A 144 10.11 -3.86 -14.25
C HIS A 144 9.53 -2.52 -14.72
N ASP A 145 10.37 -1.69 -15.34
CA ASP A 145 10.01 -0.43 -15.97
C ASP A 145 10.67 -0.40 -17.36
N ASP A 146 9.86 -0.44 -18.41
CA ASP A 146 10.36 -0.52 -19.80
C ASP A 146 11.13 0.73 -20.20
N THR A 147 10.86 1.87 -19.55
CA THR A 147 11.56 3.15 -19.78
C THR A 147 12.94 3.21 -19.11
N LYS A 148 13.28 2.22 -18.28
CA LYS A 148 14.53 2.15 -17.52
C LYS A 148 15.48 1.06 -18.03
N LEU A 149 15.20 0.46 -19.19
CA LEU A 149 16.11 -0.48 -19.84
C LEU A 149 17.23 0.24 -20.60
N LYS A 150 18.48 -0.09 -20.26
CA LYS A 150 19.68 0.39 -20.98
C LYS A 150 19.73 -0.11 -22.42
N ASP A 151 19.12 -1.26 -22.69
CA ASP A 151 19.06 -1.92 -24.00
C ASP A 151 18.21 -1.17 -25.04
N LYS A 152 17.39 -0.20 -24.60
CA LYS A 152 16.51 0.61 -25.46
C LYS A 152 15.54 -0.21 -26.32
N ARG A 153 15.16 -1.39 -25.83
CA ARG A 153 14.12 -2.26 -26.39
C ARG A 153 13.37 -2.95 -25.26
N GLN A 154 12.16 -3.45 -25.53
CA GLN A 154 11.38 -4.20 -24.55
C GLN A 154 11.92 -5.62 -24.35
N LEU A 155 11.53 -6.24 -23.22
CA LEU A 155 11.68 -7.66 -23.00
C LEU A 155 10.89 -8.44 -24.04
N THR A 156 11.46 -9.57 -24.46
CA THR A 156 10.82 -10.52 -25.38
C THR A 156 10.65 -11.88 -24.73
N MET A 157 9.78 -12.70 -25.30
CA MET A 157 9.62 -14.10 -24.93
C MET A 157 10.97 -14.85 -24.99
N ALA A 158 11.77 -14.57 -26.02
CA ALA A 158 13.10 -15.18 -26.19
C ALA A 158 14.09 -14.75 -25.10
N ASP A 159 14.02 -13.52 -24.60
CA ASP A 159 14.84 -13.10 -23.47
C ASP A 159 14.49 -13.91 -22.21
N LEU A 160 13.20 -14.13 -21.97
CA LEU A 160 12.73 -14.88 -20.81
C LEU A 160 12.92 -16.40 -20.96
N ASP A 161 12.96 -16.93 -22.18
CA ASP A 161 13.36 -18.34 -22.42
C ASP A 161 14.82 -18.62 -22.06
N ARG A 162 15.68 -17.59 -21.98
CA ARG A 162 17.06 -17.72 -21.46
C ARG A 162 17.09 -17.95 -19.95
N VAL A 163 16.05 -17.53 -19.22
CA VAL A 163 15.91 -17.81 -17.78
C VAL A 163 15.66 -19.29 -17.56
N SER A 164 14.69 -19.85 -18.28
CA SER A 164 14.36 -21.27 -18.27
C SER A 164 13.40 -21.64 -19.40
N LYS A 165 13.51 -22.90 -19.87
CA LYS A 165 12.49 -23.57 -20.70
C LYS A 165 11.59 -24.52 -19.92
N ASP A 166 11.97 -24.86 -18.69
CA ASP A 166 11.26 -25.80 -17.82
C ASP A 166 10.36 -25.10 -16.80
N HIS A 167 10.71 -23.87 -16.42
CA HIS A 167 9.91 -23.03 -15.54
C HIS A 167 9.08 -22.02 -16.35
N PRO A 168 7.80 -21.80 -16.02
CA PRO A 168 7.11 -20.61 -16.47
C PRO A 168 7.71 -19.37 -15.79
N VAL A 169 7.97 -18.33 -16.58
CA VAL A 169 8.62 -17.09 -16.12
C VAL A 169 7.68 -15.92 -16.40
N VAL A 170 7.52 -15.05 -15.41
CA VAL A 170 6.81 -13.77 -15.54
C VAL A 170 7.68 -12.62 -15.06
N VAL A 171 7.65 -11.51 -15.80
CA VAL A 171 8.20 -10.23 -15.36
C VAL A 171 7.06 -9.22 -15.33
N ASN A 172 6.67 -8.82 -14.11
CA ASN A 172 5.60 -7.89 -13.86
C ASN A 172 6.11 -6.45 -13.99
N HIS A 173 5.43 -5.66 -14.83
CA HIS A 173 5.67 -4.23 -14.90
C HIS A 173 5.19 -3.55 -13.61
N ARG A 174 5.90 -2.51 -13.18
CA ARG A 174 5.63 -1.79 -11.93
C ARG A 174 4.25 -1.11 -11.88
N GLY A 175 3.67 -0.85 -13.05
CA GLY A 175 2.36 -0.23 -13.19
C GLY A 175 1.19 -1.21 -13.10
N GLY A 176 1.45 -2.52 -13.13
CA GLY A 176 0.41 -3.54 -12.91
C GLY A 176 -0.47 -3.86 -14.12
N HIS A 177 -0.35 -3.17 -15.26
CA HIS A 177 -1.18 -3.37 -16.45
C HIS A 177 -0.50 -4.18 -17.55
N THR A 178 0.75 -4.58 -17.36
CA THR A 178 1.51 -5.36 -18.33
C THR A 178 2.43 -6.35 -17.61
N ALA A 179 2.52 -7.55 -18.17
CA ALA A 179 3.52 -8.52 -17.80
C ALA A 179 4.14 -9.18 -19.04
N PHE A 180 5.34 -9.70 -18.86
CA PHE A 180 6.11 -10.37 -19.91
C PHE A 180 6.32 -11.84 -19.52
N TYR A 181 6.04 -12.74 -20.45
CA TYR A 181 6.03 -14.18 -20.21
C TYR A 181 6.91 -14.93 -21.20
N ASN A 182 7.53 -16.02 -20.75
CA ASN A 182 8.30 -16.93 -21.60
C ASN A 182 7.41 -17.93 -22.36
N SER A 183 8.00 -18.71 -23.28
CA SER A 183 7.27 -19.67 -24.10
C SER A 183 6.58 -20.76 -23.28
N ARG A 184 7.20 -21.19 -22.16
CA ARG A 184 6.64 -22.18 -21.25
C ARG A 184 5.32 -21.70 -20.61
N ALA A 185 5.26 -20.44 -20.18
CA ALA A 185 4.05 -19.85 -19.62
C ALA A 185 2.90 -19.82 -20.64
N PHE A 186 3.17 -19.38 -21.88
CA PHE A 186 2.17 -19.41 -22.96
C PHE A 186 1.67 -20.83 -23.26
N ALA A 187 2.58 -21.81 -23.29
CA ALA A 187 2.22 -23.21 -23.51
C ALA A 187 1.31 -23.77 -22.39
N LEU A 188 1.60 -23.44 -21.12
CA LEU A 188 0.76 -23.84 -19.99
C LEU A 188 -0.63 -23.21 -20.04
N ALA A 189 -0.72 -21.95 -20.46
CA ALA A 189 -1.99 -21.23 -20.61
C ALA A 189 -2.77 -21.60 -21.89
N GLY A 190 -2.17 -22.40 -22.79
CA GLY A 190 -2.79 -22.75 -24.07
C GLY A 190 -2.93 -21.55 -25.03
N VAL A 191 -2.16 -20.48 -24.81
CA VAL A 191 -2.21 -19.26 -25.63
C VAL A 191 -1.23 -19.40 -26.79
N THR A 192 -1.73 -19.16 -28.00
CA THR A 192 -0.98 -19.27 -29.26
C THR A 192 -1.10 -17.99 -30.07
N LYS A 193 -0.33 -17.86 -31.16
CA LYS A 193 -0.49 -16.74 -32.09
C LYS A 193 -1.89 -16.64 -32.71
N ALA A 194 -2.67 -17.71 -32.72
CA ALA A 194 -4.06 -17.71 -33.20
C ALA A 194 -5.09 -17.32 -32.12
N THR A 195 -4.69 -17.27 -30.84
CA THR A 195 -5.60 -16.95 -29.73
C THR A 195 -6.05 -15.49 -29.82
N PRO A 196 -7.36 -15.18 -29.95
CA PRO A 196 -7.83 -13.81 -30.02
C PRO A 196 -7.55 -13.06 -28.71
N ASN A 197 -7.44 -11.74 -28.79
CA ASN A 197 -7.37 -10.88 -27.61
C ASN A 197 -8.73 -10.90 -26.88
N PRO A 198 -8.76 -11.01 -25.54
CA PRO A 198 -9.99 -10.86 -24.78
C PRO A 198 -10.46 -9.39 -24.76
N VAL A 199 -11.67 -9.16 -24.27
CA VAL A 199 -12.13 -7.79 -23.96
C VAL A 199 -11.24 -7.23 -22.86
N GLY A 200 -10.75 -6.00 -23.04
CA GLY A 200 -9.97 -5.31 -22.03
C GLY A 200 -8.50 -5.70 -21.93
N GLY A 201 -7.94 -6.47 -22.87
CA GLY A 201 -6.54 -6.90 -22.79
C GLY A 201 -5.97 -7.41 -24.11
N THR A 202 -4.64 -7.52 -24.22
CA THR A 202 -3.98 -7.98 -25.45
C THR A 202 -2.91 -9.03 -25.20
N PHE A 203 -2.80 -9.98 -26.14
CA PHE A 203 -1.60 -10.77 -26.37
C PHE A 203 -0.81 -10.09 -27.50
N ASP A 204 0.27 -9.38 -27.17
CA ASP A 204 0.95 -8.56 -28.16
C ASP A 204 1.77 -9.43 -29.14
N ARG A 205 1.66 -9.08 -30.43
CA ARG A 205 2.33 -9.76 -31.53
C ARG A 205 3.28 -8.82 -32.27
N ASP A 206 4.34 -9.39 -32.83
CA ASP A 206 5.23 -8.64 -33.70
C ASP A 206 4.68 -8.54 -35.14
N ALA A 207 5.46 -7.91 -36.03
CA ALA A 207 5.07 -7.72 -37.42
C ALA A 207 4.91 -9.03 -38.22
N SER A 208 5.48 -10.14 -37.76
CA SER A 208 5.32 -11.47 -38.35
C SER A 208 4.10 -12.23 -37.80
N GLY A 209 3.42 -11.66 -36.80
CA GLY A 209 2.28 -12.26 -36.13
C GLY A 209 2.66 -13.21 -35.00
N GLU A 210 3.95 -13.31 -34.65
CA GLU A 210 4.42 -14.14 -33.54
C GLU A 210 4.23 -13.42 -32.19
N LEU A 211 3.99 -14.19 -31.13
CA LEU A 211 3.79 -13.64 -29.78
C LEU A 211 5.09 -13.01 -29.28
N THR A 212 5.01 -11.76 -28.83
CA THR A 212 6.19 -11.02 -28.32
C THR A 212 6.59 -11.45 -26.92
N GLY A 213 5.68 -12.04 -26.16
CA GLY A 213 5.81 -12.31 -24.74
C GLY A 213 5.08 -11.28 -23.86
N ARG A 214 4.77 -10.10 -24.39
CA ARG A 214 4.04 -9.05 -23.68
C ARG A 214 2.54 -9.32 -23.66
N VAL A 215 1.93 -9.22 -22.49
CA VAL A 215 0.49 -9.39 -22.26
C VAL A 215 -0.01 -8.24 -21.40
N THR A 216 -1.21 -7.75 -21.67
CA THR A 216 -1.76 -6.58 -20.98
C THR A 216 -3.11 -6.82 -20.34
N ASP A 217 -3.34 -6.16 -19.21
CA ASP A 217 -4.64 -6.04 -18.54
C ASP A 217 -5.35 -7.40 -18.39
N THR A 218 -6.65 -7.51 -18.74
CA THR A 218 -7.46 -8.74 -18.54
C THR A 218 -6.93 -9.98 -19.25
N ALA A 219 -6.03 -9.81 -20.24
CA ALA A 219 -5.39 -10.95 -20.91
C ALA A 219 -4.39 -11.67 -20.02
N MET A 220 -3.96 -11.06 -18.91
CA MET A 220 -3.06 -11.69 -17.94
C MET A 220 -3.75 -12.76 -17.10
N ASP A 221 -5.07 -12.68 -16.91
CA ASP A 221 -5.86 -13.56 -16.03
C ASP A 221 -5.75 -15.05 -16.40
N VAL A 222 -5.55 -15.36 -17.69
CA VAL A 222 -5.40 -16.75 -18.16
C VAL A 222 -4.16 -17.44 -17.58
N PHE A 223 -3.17 -16.68 -17.10
CA PHE A 223 -1.95 -17.21 -16.51
C PHE A 223 -2.07 -17.50 -15.01
N ASP A 224 -3.12 -17.01 -14.34
CA ASP A 224 -3.25 -17.14 -12.89
C ASP A 224 -3.55 -18.57 -12.43
N ASN A 225 -4.23 -19.33 -13.28
CA ASN A 225 -4.74 -20.68 -12.98
C ASN A 225 -3.88 -21.82 -13.56
N VAL A 226 -2.65 -21.53 -14.00
CA VAL A 226 -1.75 -22.52 -14.60
C VAL A 226 -0.40 -22.56 -13.91
N GLY A 227 0.33 -23.68 -14.08
CA GLY A 227 1.64 -23.90 -13.47
C GLY A 227 1.59 -24.08 -11.96
N LYS A 228 2.76 -24.28 -11.33
CA LYS A 228 2.89 -24.43 -9.88
C LYS A 228 3.37 -23.13 -9.27
N ARG A 229 2.78 -22.74 -8.14
CA ARG A 229 3.24 -21.60 -7.33
C ARG A 229 3.81 -22.12 -6.01
N PRO A 230 4.78 -21.42 -5.39
CA PRO A 230 5.20 -21.74 -4.04
C PRO A 230 4.00 -21.80 -3.09
N THR A 231 3.87 -22.91 -2.36
CA THR A 231 2.84 -23.08 -1.33
C THR A 231 3.48 -22.92 0.03
N PHE A 232 2.82 -22.18 0.92
CA PHE A 232 3.28 -21.95 2.29
C PHE A 232 2.27 -22.52 3.27
N SER A 233 2.73 -22.98 4.44
CA SER A 233 1.80 -23.32 5.52
C SER A 233 1.02 -22.08 5.97
N PRO A 234 -0.17 -22.23 6.59
CA PRO A 234 -0.95 -21.09 7.08
C PRO A 234 -0.15 -20.16 8.00
N GLU A 235 0.72 -20.71 8.85
CA GLU A 235 1.59 -19.94 9.74
C GLU A 235 2.62 -19.11 8.96
N GLU A 236 3.25 -19.72 7.95
CA GLU A 236 4.22 -19.02 7.10
C GLU A 236 3.56 -17.93 6.27
N THR A 237 2.38 -18.17 5.71
CA THR A 237 1.59 -17.16 4.99
C THR A 237 1.29 -15.97 5.90
N ALA A 238 0.76 -16.21 7.09
CA ALA A 238 0.45 -15.15 8.05
C ALA A 238 1.71 -14.39 8.51
N ARG A 239 2.84 -15.09 8.69
CA ARG A 239 4.12 -14.47 9.01
C ARG A 239 4.60 -13.55 7.89
N ARG A 240 4.62 -14.04 6.65
CA ARG A 240 5.04 -13.25 5.47
C ARG A 240 4.20 -12.00 5.29
N ALA A 241 2.88 -12.10 5.46
CA ALA A 241 1.97 -10.96 5.36
C ALA A 241 2.29 -9.89 6.43
N ARG A 242 2.48 -10.29 7.69
CA ARG A 242 2.86 -9.37 8.77
C ARG A 242 4.23 -8.74 8.56
N ASP A 243 5.23 -9.55 8.19
CA ASP A 243 6.59 -9.09 7.96
C ASP A 243 6.64 -8.06 6.82
N GLY A 244 5.97 -8.37 5.70
CA GLY A 244 5.83 -7.47 4.56
C GLY A 244 5.17 -6.15 4.95
N LEU A 245 4.04 -6.23 5.66
CA LEU A 245 3.32 -5.04 6.06
C LEU A 245 4.08 -4.17 7.08
N ALA A 246 4.76 -4.80 8.05
CA ALA A 246 5.62 -4.09 8.99
C ALA A 246 6.82 -3.45 8.26
N HIS A 247 7.37 -4.11 7.24
CA HIS A 247 8.44 -3.57 6.42
C HIS A 247 7.99 -2.33 5.63
N ILE A 248 6.91 -2.44 4.84
CA ILE A 248 6.45 -1.30 4.03
C ILE A 248 6.00 -0.13 4.92
N SER A 249 5.39 -0.41 6.07
CA SER A 249 5.06 0.62 7.05
C SER A 249 6.28 1.43 7.52
N LYS A 250 7.44 0.78 7.70
CA LYS A 250 8.67 1.47 8.09
C LYS A 250 9.21 2.31 6.92
N GLN A 251 9.06 1.85 5.69
CA GLN A 251 9.45 2.63 4.51
C GLN A 251 8.58 3.88 4.35
N PHE A 252 7.26 3.77 4.48
CA PHE A 252 6.38 4.94 4.43
C PHE A 252 6.77 6.01 5.47
N ALA A 253 6.94 5.61 6.72
CA ALA A 253 7.36 6.53 7.77
C ALA A 253 8.74 7.17 7.49
N ARG A 254 9.69 6.41 6.91
CA ARG A 254 11.00 6.91 6.50
C ARG A 254 10.91 8.03 5.45
N TYR A 255 9.93 7.97 4.55
CA TYR A 255 9.67 9.01 3.55
C TYR A 255 8.74 10.14 4.04
N GLY A 256 8.36 10.13 5.32
CA GLY A 256 7.45 11.12 5.91
C GLY A 256 5.98 10.90 5.58
N LEU A 257 5.63 9.73 5.01
CA LEU A 257 4.24 9.32 4.81
C LEU A 257 3.67 8.84 6.14
N THR A 258 2.71 9.61 6.68
CA THR A 258 2.09 9.33 7.98
C THR A 258 0.67 8.81 7.86
N THR A 259 0.07 8.93 6.67
CA THR A 259 -1.21 8.32 6.29
C THR A 259 -1.10 7.78 4.87
N VAL A 260 -1.63 6.59 4.62
CA VAL A 260 -1.62 5.96 3.30
C VAL A 260 -2.99 5.33 3.02
N HIS A 261 -3.47 5.45 1.78
CA HIS A 261 -4.63 4.73 1.28
C HIS A 261 -4.17 3.42 0.66
N HIS A 262 -4.37 2.31 1.37
CA HIS A 262 -3.98 0.98 0.96
C HIS A 262 -5.02 0.41 0.00
N GLN A 263 -4.64 0.27 -1.26
CA GLN A 263 -5.39 -0.46 -2.27
C GLN A 263 -5.36 -1.96 -1.94
N GLY A 264 -6.29 -2.39 -1.09
CA GLY A 264 -6.42 -3.76 -0.62
C GLY A 264 -5.30 -4.21 0.33
N GLY A 265 -4.87 -5.46 0.16
CA GLY A 265 -3.91 -6.14 1.05
C GLY A 265 -4.59 -6.92 2.18
N ASP A 266 -3.79 -7.57 3.02
CA ASP A 266 -4.26 -8.41 4.13
C ASP A 266 -4.65 -7.54 5.35
N LEU A 267 -5.96 -7.32 5.52
CA LEU A 267 -6.51 -6.54 6.63
C LEU A 267 -6.21 -7.19 8.00
N GLY A 268 -6.14 -8.51 8.07
CA GLY A 268 -5.81 -9.23 9.30
C GLY A 268 -4.36 -8.99 9.72
N ALA A 269 -3.43 -9.09 8.77
CA ALA A 269 -2.03 -8.74 9.00
C ALA A 269 -1.87 -7.26 9.43
N LEU A 270 -2.67 -6.35 8.88
CA LEU A 270 -2.70 -4.95 9.30
C LEU A 270 -3.13 -4.74 10.74
N GLN A 271 -4.17 -5.45 11.17
CA GLN A 271 -4.60 -5.44 12.56
C GLN A 271 -3.52 -6.04 13.49
N ASP A 272 -2.91 -7.15 13.09
CA ASP A 272 -1.83 -7.79 13.85
C ASP A 272 -0.60 -6.89 14.03
N VAL A 273 -0.12 -6.28 12.94
CA VAL A 273 1.04 -5.38 12.95
C VAL A 273 0.77 -4.14 13.81
N ARG A 274 -0.46 -3.63 13.77
CA ARG A 274 -0.88 -2.55 14.67
C ARG A 274 -0.92 -2.99 16.13
N ALA A 275 -1.52 -4.15 16.43
CA ALA A 275 -1.63 -4.65 17.80
C ALA A 275 -0.25 -4.87 18.46
N ARG A 276 0.77 -5.19 17.66
CA ARG A 276 2.17 -5.32 18.08
C ARG A 276 2.92 -3.99 18.25
N GLY A 277 2.30 -2.86 17.87
CA GLY A 277 2.94 -1.54 17.89
C GLY A 277 3.91 -1.29 16.73
N ASP A 278 3.88 -2.14 15.70
CA ASP A 278 4.80 -2.07 14.57
C ASP A 278 4.25 -1.23 13.39
N LEU A 279 2.96 -0.93 13.38
CA LEU A 279 2.36 -0.01 12.40
C LEU A 279 2.80 1.44 12.70
N LYS A 280 3.44 2.09 11.73
CA LYS A 280 4.07 3.42 11.86
C LYS A 280 3.34 4.53 11.09
N HIS A 281 2.23 4.20 10.45
CA HIS A 281 1.40 5.15 9.69
C HIS A 281 -0.09 4.82 9.89
N ARG A 282 -0.96 5.78 9.60
CA ARG A 282 -2.41 5.58 9.56
C ARG A 282 -2.81 5.03 8.20
N VAL A 283 -3.88 4.22 8.19
CA VAL A 283 -4.35 3.56 6.97
C VAL A 283 -5.81 3.91 6.72
N SER A 284 -6.07 4.39 5.51
CA SER A 284 -7.37 4.18 4.85
C SER A 284 -7.25 2.86 4.08
N TYR A 285 -7.98 1.83 4.50
CA TYR A 285 -7.97 0.52 3.86
C TYR A 285 -9.06 0.50 2.81
N GLU A 286 -8.68 0.41 1.54
CA GLU A 286 -9.57 0.45 0.39
C GLU A 286 -10.03 -0.98 0.06
N PRO A 287 -11.21 -1.44 0.54
CA PRO A 287 -11.72 -2.81 0.38
C PRO A 287 -11.94 -3.26 -1.06
N ILE A 288 -11.62 -4.53 -1.31
CA ILE A 288 -12.00 -5.29 -2.50
C ILE A 288 -12.58 -6.65 -2.11
N GLY A 289 -13.33 -7.26 -3.03
CA GLY A 289 -13.70 -8.67 -2.95
C GLY A 289 -14.42 -9.02 -1.65
N PRO A 290 -14.00 -10.08 -0.92
CA PRO A 290 -14.70 -10.53 0.28
C PRO A 290 -14.87 -9.45 1.36
N VAL A 291 -13.93 -8.52 1.50
CA VAL A 291 -14.02 -7.46 2.51
C VAL A 291 -15.07 -6.43 2.11
N LEU A 292 -15.09 -6.00 0.84
CA LEU A 292 -16.11 -5.09 0.30
C LEU A 292 -17.52 -5.71 0.43
N GLU A 293 -17.65 -6.98 0.06
CA GLU A 293 -18.92 -7.71 0.20
C GLU A 293 -19.39 -7.81 1.65
N ALA A 294 -18.46 -8.06 2.58
CA ALA A 294 -18.76 -8.07 4.00
C ALA A 294 -19.22 -6.70 4.51
N MET A 295 -18.59 -5.61 4.06
CA MET A 295 -19.00 -4.25 4.41
C MET A 295 -20.43 -3.95 3.94
N ILE A 296 -20.73 -4.22 2.67
CA ILE A 296 -22.06 -4.02 2.09
C ILE A 296 -23.11 -4.83 2.87
N LYS A 297 -22.84 -6.12 3.12
CA LYS A 297 -23.76 -7.00 3.84
C LYS A 297 -24.01 -6.57 5.29
N ALA A 298 -22.97 -6.07 5.96
CA ALA A 298 -23.05 -5.64 7.36
C ALA A 298 -23.52 -4.19 7.54
N GLY A 299 -23.65 -3.41 6.45
CA GLY A 299 -23.97 -1.99 6.51
C GLY A 299 -22.82 -1.12 7.03
N LEU A 300 -21.57 -1.58 6.88
CA LEU A 300 -20.38 -0.79 7.19
C LEU A 300 -20.12 0.20 6.06
N LYS A 301 -19.91 1.46 6.44
CA LYS A 301 -19.72 2.58 5.52
C LYS A 301 -18.27 3.05 5.52
N THR A 302 -17.90 3.83 4.51
CA THR A 302 -16.61 4.53 4.49
C THR A 302 -16.41 5.36 5.76
N GLY A 303 -15.19 5.34 6.29
CA GLY A 303 -14.79 5.97 7.54
C GLY A 303 -14.92 5.06 8.77
N PHE A 304 -15.55 3.88 8.67
CA PHE A 304 -15.66 2.95 9.80
C PHE A 304 -14.28 2.45 10.25
N GLY A 305 -14.02 2.45 11.57
CA GLY A 305 -12.73 2.08 12.14
C GLY A 305 -12.32 3.06 13.24
N ASP A 306 -11.03 3.36 13.34
CA ASP A 306 -10.50 4.29 14.34
C ASP A 306 -9.37 5.17 13.79
N ASP A 307 -8.63 5.84 14.67
CA ASP A 307 -7.58 6.79 14.30
C ASP A 307 -6.37 6.20 13.56
N TRP A 308 -6.25 4.87 13.50
CA TRP A 308 -5.13 4.19 12.85
C TRP A 308 -5.53 3.39 11.63
N ILE A 309 -6.69 2.71 11.67
CA ILE A 309 -7.18 1.93 10.53
C ILE A 309 -8.66 2.29 10.33
N ARG A 310 -8.98 2.85 9.16
CA ARG A 310 -10.35 3.10 8.71
C ARG A 310 -10.60 2.35 7.42
N LEU A 311 -11.82 1.88 7.22
CA LEU A 311 -12.30 1.39 5.94
C LEU A 311 -12.56 2.61 5.05
N GLY A 312 -11.87 2.68 3.92
CA GLY A 312 -11.87 3.79 2.98
C GLY A 312 -13.00 3.72 1.95
N ALA A 313 -12.73 4.25 0.77
CA ALA A 313 -13.48 4.00 -0.45
C ALA A 313 -13.22 2.55 -0.93
N THR A 314 -13.69 2.17 -2.11
CA THR A 314 -13.31 0.88 -2.68
C THR A 314 -11.83 0.83 -3.06
N PHE A 315 -11.29 -0.37 -3.18
CA PHE A 315 -10.14 -0.59 -4.06
C PHE A 315 -10.42 0.00 -5.45
N GLU A 316 -9.36 0.34 -6.18
CA GLU A 316 -9.47 0.84 -7.55
C GLU A 316 -10.30 -0.09 -8.43
N HIS A 317 -11.50 0.35 -8.78
CA HIS A 317 -12.28 -0.32 -9.80
C HIS A 317 -11.67 0.04 -11.15
N LEU A 318 -11.02 -0.95 -11.76
CA LEU A 318 -10.31 -0.76 -13.03
C LEU A 318 -11.34 -0.49 -14.13
N VAL A 319 -11.23 0.66 -14.80
CA VAL A 319 -12.05 0.99 -15.98
C VAL A 319 -11.21 0.91 -17.27
N ASP A 320 -9.92 1.22 -17.19
CA ASP A 320 -8.97 1.08 -18.28
C ASP A 320 -7.56 0.67 -17.84
N GLY A 321 -6.65 0.65 -18.81
CA GLY A 321 -5.24 0.36 -18.59
C GLY A 321 -4.41 1.55 -18.08
N SER A 322 -3.11 1.55 -18.38
CA SER A 322 -2.14 2.51 -17.86
C SER A 322 -1.57 3.44 -18.93
N PHE A 323 -1.25 4.67 -18.53
CA PHE A 323 -0.54 5.61 -19.38
C PHE A 323 0.92 5.22 -19.62
N SER A 324 1.64 4.81 -18.59
CA SER A 324 3.04 4.41 -18.72
C SER A 324 3.18 3.17 -19.61
N GLU A 325 2.23 2.26 -19.51
CA GLU A 325 2.20 1.01 -20.27
C GLU A 325 1.54 1.14 -21.64
N ARG A 326 0.93 2.30 -21.94
CA ARG A 326 0.26 2.60 -23.21
C ARG A 326 -0.94 1.68 -23.45
N THR A 327 -1.72 1.42 -22.40
CA THR A 327 -2.95 0.63 -22.44
C THR A 327 -4.20 1.39 -21.97
N LEU A 328 -4.06 2.66 -21.56
CA LEU A 328 -5.20 3.55 -21.27
C LEU A 328 -6.21 3.63 -22.41
N ALA A 329 -7.50 3.74 -22.12
CA ALA A 329 -8.55 3.85 -23.13
C ALA A 329 -8.59 5.26 -23.73
N TRP A 330 -8.00 5.44 -24.90
CA TRP A 330 -7.83 6.73 -25.56
C TRP A 330 -8.79 6.91 -26.74
N SER A 331 -9.30 8.13 -26.94
CA SER A 331 -10.15 8.48 -28.11
C SER A 331 -9.40 8.50 -29.44
N LYS A 332 -8.07 8.50 -29.41
CA LYS A 332 -7.19 8.47 -30.58
C LYS A 332 -6.40 7.17 -30.62
N PRO A 333 -6.07 6.66 -31.81
CA PRO A 333 -5.27 5.45 -31.90
C PRO A 333 -3.83 5.75 -31.45
N PHE A 334 -3.23 4.79 -30.76
CA PHE A 334 -1.81 4.84 -30.42
C PHE A 334 -0.95 4.89 -31.69
N PRO A 335 0.04 5.80 -31.76
CA PRO A 335 0.91 5.91 -32.93
C PRO A 335 1.64 4.59 -33.25
N GLY A 336 1.73 4.25 -34.54
CA GLY A 336 2.51 3.11 -35.01
C GLY A 336 1.89 1.73 -34.73
N ARG A 337 0.62 1.65 -34.31
CA ARG A 337 -0.10 0.37 -34.12
C ARG A 337 -0.96 0.04 -35.34
N SER A 338 -0.84 -1.19 -35.84
CA SER A 338 -1.65 -1.75 -36.92
C SER A 338 -2.13 -3.15 -36.53
N PRO A 339 -3.46 -3.43 -36.47
CA PRO A 339 -4.55 -2.47 -36.66
C PRO A 339 -4.52 -1.34 -35.61
N PRO A 340 -5.24 -0.21 -35.86
CA PRO A 340 -5.30 0.88 -34.90
C PRO A 340 -5.73 0.39 -33.51
N TYR A 341 -4.94 0.74 -32.50
CA TYR A 341 -5.18 0.36 -31.10
C TYR A 341 -5.57 1.59 -30.30
N TYR A 342 -6.67 1.53 -29.57
CA TYR A 342 -7.23 2.66 -28.80
C TYR A 342 -7.13 2.46 -27.28
N GLY A 343 -6.27 1.53 -26.85
CA GLY A 343 -6.22 1.12 -25.46
C GLY A 343 -7.26 0.08 -25.08
N ASN A 344 -7.21 -0.30 -23.82
CA ASN A 344 -8.07 -1.30 -23.21
C ASN A 344 -9.11 -0.60 -22.34
N LEU A 345 -10.37 -0.73 -22.73
CA LEU A 345 -11.51 -0.48 -21.85
C LEU A 345 -11.93 -1.84 -21.30
N VAL A 346 -11.96 -2.00 -19.98
CA VAL A 346 -12.10 -3.34 -19.39
C VAL A 346 -13.57 -3.77 -19.24
N GLU A 347 -14.49 -2.81 -19.22
CA GLU A 347 -15.92 -3.05 -19.09
C GLU A 347 -16.75 -2.03 -19.89
N ASP A 348 -18.05 -2.30 -20.04
CA ASP A 348 -18.98 -1.36 -20.65
C ASP A 348 -19.62 -0.42 -19.62
N GLN A 349 -20.28 0.64 -20.11
CA GLN A 349 -20.89 1.65 -19.23
C GLN A 349 -21.97 1.06 -18.32
N ALA A 350 -22.75 0.10 -18.81
CA ALA A 350 -23.83 -0.50 -18.02
C ALA A 350 -23.29 -1.30 -16.83
N THR A 351 -22.15 -1.98 -17.02
CA THR A 351 -21.45 -2.70 -15.95
C THR A 351 -20.89 -1.72 -14.91
N LEU A 352 -20.25 -0.64 -15.36
CA LEU A 352 -19.74 0.42 -14.48
C LEU A 352 -20.86 1.07 -13.67
N ASP A 353 -21.96 1.48 -14.32
CA ASP A 353 -23.12 2.10 -13.67
C ASP A 353 -23.70 1.18 -12.59
N ALA A 354 -23.91 -0.10 -12.91
CA ALA A 354 -24.47 -1.07 -11.97
C ALA A 354 -23.56 -1.27 -10.74
N TRP A 355 -22.24 -1.27 -10.93
CA TRP A 355 -21.28 -1.39 -9.84
C TRP A 355 -21.24 -0.12 -8.98
N VAL A 356 -21.15 1.07 -9.59
CA VAL A 356 -21.14 2.36 -8.89
C VAL A 356 -22.42 2.54 -8.08
N GLU A 357 -23.58 2.30 -8.67
CA GLU A 357 -24.88 2.42 -7.98
C GLU A 357 -24.91 1.51 -6.75
N ARG A 358 -24.50 0.24 -6.91
CA ARG A 358 -24.50 -0.76 -5.83
C ARG A 358 -23.62 -0.34 -4.66
N VAL A 359 -22.39 0.08 -4.93
CA VAL A 359 -21.42 0.50 -3.90
C VAL A 359 -21.87 1.79 -3.22
N HIS A 360 -22.27 2.79 -4.02
CA HIS A 360 -22.68 4.09 -3.50
C HIS A 360 -23.93 3.98 -2.62
N ARG A 361 -24.93 3.18 -3.02
CA ARG A 361 -26.14 2.92 -2.19
C ARG A 361 -25.82 2.24 -0.86
N ALA A 362 -24.72 1.50 -0.76
CA ALA A 362 -24.26 0.92 0.49
C ALA A 362 -23.61 1.95 1.45
N GLY A 363 -23.40 3.19 0.99
CA GLY A 363 -22.71 4.23 1.75
C GLY A 363 -21.19 4.04 1.79
N ILE A 364 -20.64 3.41 0.76
CA ILE A 364 -19.21 3.24 0.56
C ILE A 364 -18.80 4.18 -0.58
N ASP A 365 -17.73 4.95 -0.36
CA ASP A 365 -17.18 5.84 -1.37
C ASP A 365 -16.57 5.01 -2.51
N VAL A 366 -16.70 5.51 -3.73
CA VAL A 366 -16.23 4.85 -4.95
C VAL A 366 -14.85 5.39 -5.33
N ASN A 367 -13.96 4.48 -5.70
CA ASN A 367 -12.66 4.77 -6.28
C ASN A 367 -12.51 4.02 -7.61
N CYS A 368 -12.38 4.75 -8.71
CA CYS A 368 -12.21 4.17 -10.04
C CYS A 368 -10.84 4.55 -10.61
N HIS A 369 -10.14 3.56 -11.16
CA HIS A 369 -8.95 3.78 -11.96
C HIS A 369 -9.36 4.10 -13.40
N ALA A 370 -9.04 5.31 -13.83
CA ALA A 370 -9.32 5.80 -15.18
C ALA A 370 -8.21 6.76 -15.63
N ASN A 371 -7.38 6.34 -16.57
CA ASN A 371 -6.29 7.14 -17.12
C ASN A 371 -6.68 7.84 -18.42
N GLY A 372 -7.36 7.12 -19.31
CA GLY A 372 -7.72 7.60 -20.63
C GLY A 372 -8.97 8.44 -20.66
N ASP A 373 -9.06 9.35 -21.64
CA ASP A 373 -10.17 10.27 -21.77
C ASP A 373 -11.52 9.56 -21.95
N ARG A 374 -11.53 8.39 -22.59
CA ARG A 374 -12.74 7.56 -22.71
C ARG A 374 -13.15 6.98 -21.37
N ALA A 375 -12.20 6.46 -20.59
CA ALA A 375 -12.46 5.90 -19.27
C ALA A 375 -12.90 6.97 -18.28
N ILE A 376 -12.22 8.12 -18.27
CA ILE A 376 -12.57 9.28 -17.45
C ILE A 376 -13.98 9.77 -17.78
N ALA A 377 -14.33 9.85 -19.07
CA ALA A 377 -15.69 10.21 -19.49
C ALA A 377 -16.72 9.21 -18.95
N SER A 378 -16.44 7.89 -19.06
CA SER A 378 -17.31 6.84 -18.52
C SER A 378 -17.52 6.95 -17.02
N VAL A 379 -16.45 7.19 -16.25
CA VAL A 379 -16.52 7.38 -14.79
C VAL A 379 -17.32 8.63 -14.43
N MET A 380 -17.11 9.74 -15.14
CA MET A 380 -17.84 10.99 -14.88
C MET A 380 -19.34 10.89 -15.16
N THR A 381 -19.75 9.96 -16.02
CA THR A 381 -21.17 9.74 -16.35
C THR A 381 -21.81 8.59 -15.60
N ALA A 382 -21.04 7.83 -14.80
CA ALA A 382 -21.57 6.73 -14.02
C ALA A 382 -22.55 7.24 -12.94
N ARG A 383 -23.65 6.49 -12.72
CA ARG A 383 -24.79 6.94 -11.90
C ARG A 383 -25.14 5.97 -10.80
#